data_AF-A0A369Q2A9-F1
#
_entry.id   AF-A0A369Q2A9-F1
#
_cell.length_a   1.000
_cell.length_b   1.000
_cell.length_c   1.000
_cell.angle_alpha   90.00
_cell.angle_beta   90.00
_cell.angle_gamma   90.00
#
_symmetry.space_group_name_H-M   'P 1'
#
loop_
_entity.id
_entity.type
_entity.pdbx_description
1 polymer ?
#
loop_
_entity_poly.entity_id
_entity_poly.type
_entity_poly.pdbx_seq_one_letter_code
_entity_poly.pdbx_strand_id
1 'polypeptide(L)'
;MMADLIDRAHALAEESFIASSGPGGQNVNKVATAVQLRVNAYALRLAPAVFNRLKILAGSRMTQAGDIVLTARNYRTQEANRTDARNRLAELLNEALKQPKTRAKTRVNRIGKVKRLKGKKARGDLKTKRGKVEW
;
A
#
# COMPACT_ATOMS: atom_id res chain seq x y z
N MET A 1 -8.79 -12.35 15.61
CA MET A 1 -9.30 -12.53 14.23
C MET A 1 -9.32 -11.18 13.51
N MET A 2 -9.47 -11.13 12.18
CA MET A 2 -9.49 -9.85 11.43
C MET A 2 -10.60 -8.90 11.89
N ALA A 3 -11.80 -9.42 12.21
CA ALA A 3 -12.92 -8.63 12.72
C ALA A 3 -12.56 -7.91 14.05
N ASP A 4 -11.97 -8.64 15.00
CA ASP A 4 -11.55 -8.12 16.30
C ASP A 4 -10.56 -6.94 16.21
N LEU A 5 -9.68 -6.92 15.19
CA LEU A 5 -8.79 -5.79 14.97
C LEU A 5 -9.55 -4.55 14.48
N ILE A 6 -10.49 -4.73 13.55
CA ILE A 6 -11.26 -3.65 12.96
C ILE A 6 -12.19 -3.04 14.01
N ASP A 7 -12.85 -3.88 14.81
CA ASP A 7 -13.71 -3.44 15.91
C ASP A 7 -12.92 -2.66 16.96
N ARG A 8 -11.74 -3.16 17.35
CA ARG A 8 -10.82 -2.43 18.23
C ARG A 8 -10.39 -1.09 17.62
N ALA A 9 -10.09 -1.07 16.32
CA ALA A 9 -9.67 0.15 15.65
C ALA A 9 -10.79 1.18 15.59
N HIS A 10 -12.04 0.76 15.38
CA HIS A 10 -13.20 1.63 15.46
C HIS A 10 -13.48 2.14 16.87
N ALA A 11 -13.28 1.31 17.90
CA ALA A 11 -13.46 1.71 19.30
C ALA A 11 -12.42 2.74 19.77
N LEU A 12 -11.19 2.65 19.26
CA LEU A 12 -10.09 3.57 19.59
C LEU A 12 -10.01 4.80 18.66
N ALA A 13 -10.87 4.87 17.65
CA ALA A 13 -10.86 5.97 16.70
C ALA A 13 -11.57 7.21 17.28
N GLU A 14 -10.93 8.36 17.17
CA GLU A 14 -11.53 9.66 17.46
C GLU A 14 -12.16 10.23 16.19
N GLU A 15 -13.42 10.65 16.28
CA GLU A 15 -14.17 11.26 15.18
C GLU A 15 -14.34 12.77 15.44
N SER A 16 -13.90 13.59 14.49
CA SER A 16 -14.10 15.04 14.50
C SER A 16 -14.92 15.47 13.29
N PHE A 17 -15.96 16.27 13.52
CA PHE A 17 -16.81 16.80 12.45
C PHE A 17 -16.29 18.15 11.99
N ILE A 18 -16.10 18.30 10.68
CA ILE A 18 -15.57 19.51 10.07
C ILE A 18 -16.53 20.00 8.97
N ALA A 19 -16.51 21.31 8.72
CA ALA A 19 -17.18 21.86 7.56
C ALA A 19 -16.52 21.35 6.28
N SER A 20 -17.33 21.01 5.29
CA SER A 20 -16.82 20.55 4.00
C SER A 20 -16.23 21.73 3.23
N SER A 21 -14.94 21.65 2.88
CA SER A 21 -14.30 22.66 2.04
C SER A 21 -14.66 22.43 0.56
N GLY A 22 -15.38 23.37 -0.05
CA GLY A 22 -15.69 23.40 -1.49
C GLY A 22 -16.61 24.57 -1.89
N PRO A 23 -16.69 24.93 -3.19
CA PRO A 23 -17.64 25.94 -3.66
C PRO A 23 -19.06 25.40 -3.54
N GLY A 24 -19.73 25.75 -2.44
CA GLY A 24 -21.09 25.35 -2.14
C GLY A 24 -21.88 26.50 -1.53
N GLY A 25 -23.22 26.41 -1.60
CA GLY A 25 -24.12 27.39 -0.98
C GLY A 25 -24.00 27.43 0.55
N GLN A 26 -24.79 28.31 1.18
CA GLN A 26 -24.72 28.61 2.63
C GLN A 26 -24.70 27.36 3.54
N ASN A 27 -25.41 26.29 3.15
CA ASN A 27 -25.47 25.04 3.93
C ASN A 27 -24.13 24.27 3.98
N VAL A 28 -23.30 24.33 2.94
CA VAL A 28 -22.03 23.58 2.89
C VAL A 28 -20.99 24.21 3.82
N ASN A 29 -20.99 25.54 3.91
CA ASN A 29 -20.06 26.28 4.76
C ASN A 29 -20.46 26.22 6.25
N LYS A 30 -21.75 26.03 6.55
CA LYS A 30 -22.28 26.06 7.92
C LYS A 30 -22.41 24.68 8.55
N VAL A 31 -22.74 23.64 7.78
CA VAL A 31 -22.99 22.29 8.32
C VAL A 31 -21.72 21.46 8.29
N ALA A 32 -21.29 20.98 9.46
CA ALA A 32 -20.12 20.11 9.63
C ALA A 32 -20.40 18.68 9.16
N THR A 33 -20.58 18.51 7.85
CA THR A 33 -20.93 17.21 7.23
C THR A 33 -19.74 16.29 7.03
N ALA A 34 -18.52 16.84 6.93
CA ALA A 34 -17.32 16.04 6.72
C ALA A 34 -16.82 15.44 8.04
N VAL A 35 -16.28 14.23 7.96
CA VAL A 35 -15.79 13.48 9.12
C VAL A 35 -14.29 13.28 8.98
N GLN A 36 -13.55 13.73 9.98
CA GLN A 36 -12.14 13.42 10.16
C GLN A 36 -12.03 12.34 11.24
N LEU A 37 -11.49 11.18 10.86
CA LEU A 37 -11.25 10.06 11.74
C LEU A 37 -9.75 9.96 12.03
N ARG A 38 -9.40 9.91 13.31
CA ARG A 38 -8.03 9.77 13.79
C ARG A 38 -7.90 8.49 14.60
N VAL A 39 -6.86 7.72 14.34
CA VAL A 39 -6.55 6.51 15.14
C VAL A 39 -5.05 6.38 15.36
N ASN A 40 -4.65 6.12 16.60
CA ASN A 40 -3.24 5.89 16.92
C ASN A 40 -2.83 4.46 16.54
N ALA A 41 -1.89 4.33 15.60
CA ALA A 41 -1.47 3.02 15.10
C ALA A 41 -0.70 2.19 16.14
N TYR A 42 -0.07 2.80 17.14
CA TYR A 42 0.59 2.09 18.24
C TYR A 42 -0.42 1.50 19.22
N ALA A 43 -1.52 2.21 19.50
CA ALA A 43 -2.61 1.71 20.35
C ALA A 43 -3.27 0.44 19.78
N LEU A 44 -3.19 0.22 18.46
CA LEU A 44 -3.69 -0.97 17.79
C LEU A 44 -2.85 -2.23 18.06
N ARG A 45 -1.70 -2.14 18.73
CA ARG A 45 -0.83 -3.30 19.10
C ARG A 45 -0.59 -4.26 17.93
N LEU A 46 -0.28 -3.71 16.76
CA LEU A 46 -0.03 -4.47 15.55
C LEU A 46 1.30 -5.21 15.62
N ALA A 47 1.37 -6.38 14.97
CA ALA A 47 2.64 -7.06 14.76
C ALA A 47 3.61 -6.15 13.96
N PRO A 48 4.93 -6.14 14.25
CA PRO A 48 5.87 -5.21 13.61
C PRO A 48 5.84 -5.24 12.08
N ALA A 49 5.67 -6.42 11.48
CA ALA A 49 5.56 -6.56 10.02
C ALA A 49 4.27 -5.95 9.44
N VAL A 50 3.15 -5.99 10.17
CA VAL A 50 1.88 -5.35 9.78
C VAL A 50 2.01 -3.84 9.95
N PHE A 51 2.56 -3.39 11.08
CA PHE A 51 2.79 -1.97 11.35
C PHE A 51 3.65 -1.30 10.27
N ASN A 52 4.76 -1.93 9.87
CA ASN A 52 5.61 -1.39 8.81
C ASN A 52 4.89 -1.30 7.47
N ARG A 53 4.04 -2.27 7.13
CA ARG A 53 3.19 -2.22 5.93
C ARG A 53 2.16 -1.10 6.02
N LEU A 54 1.47 -0.99 7.16
CA LEU A 54 0.50 0.06 7.43
C LEU A 54 1.14 1.45 7.30
N LYS A 55 2.35 1.64 7.83
CA LYS A 55 3.10 2.89 7.70
C LYS A 55 3.35 3.27 6.23
N ILE A 56 3.72 2.30 5.40
CA ILE A 56 3.95 2.52 3.96
C ILE A 56 2.63 2.83 3.24
N LEU A 57 1.56 2.08 3.53
CA LEU A 57 0.24 2.27 2.91
C LEU A 57 -0.44 3.57 3.34
N ALA A 58 -0.28 3.97 4.61
CA ALA A 58 -0.82 5.21 5.13
C ALA A 58 -0.11 6.43 4.53
N GLY A 59 1.20 6.34 4.29
CA GLY A 59 1.97 7.39 3.60
C GLY A 59 1.79 8.75 4.29
N SER A 60 1.32 9.76 3.53
CA SER A 60 1.08 11.12 4.03
C SER A 60 -0.05 11.24 5.06
N ARG A 61 -0.88 10.21 5.22
CA ARG A 61 -1.97 10.19 6.20
C ARG A 61 -1.48 9.85 7.62
N MET A 62 -0.25 9.38 7.77
CA MET A 62 0.32 9.06 9.07
C MET A 62 1.16 10.22 9.60
N THR A 63 0.87 10.67 10.81
CA THR A 63 1.65 11.70 11.50
C THR A 63 2.97 11.12 12.04
N GLN A 64 3.90 12.00 12.41
CA GLN A 64 5.15 11.60 13.08
C GLN A 64 4.89 10.90 14.43
N ALA A 65 3.79 11.25 15.11
CA ALA A 65 3.34 10.61 16.34
C ALA A 65 2.73 9.22 16.12
N GLY A 66 2.53 8.79 14.86
CA GLY A 66 1.94 7.49 14.53
C GLY A 66 0.42 7.49 14.47
N ASP A 67 -0.22 8.66 14.39
CA ASP A 67 -1.65 8.77 14.19
C ASP A 67 -1.99 8.70 12.71
N ILE A 68 -2.98 7.89 12.36
CA ILE A 68 -3.54 7.84 11.01
C ILE A 68 -4.75 8.77 10.99
N VAL A 69 -4.71 9.76 10.09
CA VAL A 69 -5.78 10.73 9.90
C VAL A 69 -6.44 10.52 8.55
N LEU A 70 -7.75 10.23 8.56
CA LEU A 70 -8.57 9.99 7.40
C LEU A 70 -9.70 11.01 7.36
N THR A 71 -9.88 11.70 6.23
CA THR A 71 -10.99 12.64 6.04
C THR A 71 -11.95 12.13 4.98
N ALA A 72 -13.23 12.02 5.33
CA ALA A 72 -14.33 11.65 4.45
C ALA A 72 -15.28 12.84 4.26
N ARG A 73 -15.50 13.23 3.00
CA ARG A 73 -16.34 14.38 2.59
C ARG A 73 -17.10 14.12 1.29
N ASN A 74 -17.29 12.85 0.93
CA ASN A 74 -17.86 12.47 -0.36
C ASN A 74 -19.39 12.63 -0.40
N TYR A 75 -20.04 12.56 0.76
CA TYR A 75 -21.49 12.55 0.88
C TYR A 75 -22.02 13.85 1.49
N ARG A 76 -23.31 14.11 1.25
CA ARG A 76 -24.02 15.26 1.82
C ARG A 76 -24.40 15.08 3.28
N THR A 77 -24.56 13.83 3.74
CA THR A 77 -24.95 13.51 5.11
C THR A 77 -23.75 13.12 5.95
N GLN A 78 -23.76 13.53 7.22
CA GLN A 78 -22.70 13.21 8.19
C GLN A 78 -22.58 11.71 8.43
N GLU A 79 -23.70 11.00 8.52
CA GLU A 79 -23.73 9.55 8.77
C GLU A 79 -23.08 8.76 7.63
N ALA A 80 -23.35 9.13 6.37
CA ALA A 80 -22.72 8.49 5.23
C ALA A 80 -21.21 8.75 5.20
N ASN A 81 -20.77 9.96 5.55
CA ASN A 81 -19.33 10.27 5.65
C ASN A 81 -18.65 9.53 6.81
N ARG A 82 -19.35 9.32 7.95
CA ARG A 82 -18.84 8.51 9.06
C ARG A 82 -18.62 7.06 8.62
N THR A 83 -19.60 6.46 7.96
CA THR A 83 -19.49 5.09 7.45
C THR A 83 -18.38 4.96 6.41
N ASP A 84 -18.24 5.94 5.50
CA ASP A 84 -17.14 5.99 4.54
C ASP A 84 -15.76 6.07 5.23
N ALA A 85 -15.60 6.94 6.23
CA ALA A 85 -14.35 7.04 6.98
C ALA A 85 -13.97 5.71 7.67
N ARG A 86 -14.95 5.03 8.28
CA ARG A 86 -14.75 3.71 8.91
C ARG A 86 -14.41 2.63 7.90
N ASN A 87 -15.10 2.58 6.77
CA ASN A 87 -14.82 1.62 5.71
C ASN A 87 -13.40 1.78 5.15
N ARG A 88 -12.97 3.03 4.89
CA ARG A 88 -11.59 3.31 4.44
C ARG A 88 -10.54 2.90 5.46
N LEU A 89 -10.80 3.08 6.75
CA LEU A 89 -9.90 2.59 7.80
C LEU A 89 -9.83 1.06 7.76
N ALA A 90 -10.97 0.38 7.66
CA ALA A 90 -11.03 -1.08 7.60
C ALA A 90 -10.29 -1.63 6.37
N GLU A 91 -10.48 -1.02 5.19
CA GLU A 91 -9.77 -1.35 3.96
C GLU A 91 -8.25 -1.18 4.12
N LEU A 92 -7.80 -0.05 4.68
CA LEU A 92 -6.38 0.20 4.91
C LEU A 92 -5.75 -0.85 5.84
N LEU A 93 -6.45 -1.23 6.90
CA LEU A 93 -6.00 -2.28 7.83
C LEU A 93 -6.00 -3.66 7.16
N ASN A 94 -7.00 -3.97 6.33
CA ASN A 94 -7.07 -5.21 5.57
C ASN A 94 -5.92 -5.35 4.58
N GLU A 95 -5.59 -4.28 3.86
CA GLU A 95 -4.43 -4.25 2.97
C GLU A 95 -3.12 -4.42 3.75
N ALA A 96 -3.00 -3.77 4.91
CA ALA A 96 -1.82 -3.90 5.76
C ALA A 96 -1.64 -5.31 6.31
N LEU A 97 -2.72 -6.06 6.52
CA LEU A 97 -2.67 -7.45 6.96
C LEU A 97 -2.27 -8.41 5.84
N LYS A 98 -2.61 -8.10 4.58
CA LYS A 98 -2.26 -8.94 3.42
C LYS A 98 -0.75 -9.02 3.23
N GLN A 99 -0.17 -10.19 3.47
CA GLN A 99 1.27 -10.38 3.31
C GLN A 99 1.62 -10.44 1.82
N PRO A 100 2.56 -9.61 1.32
CA PRO A 100 3.00 -9.71 -0.05
C PRO A 100 3.69 -11.06 -0.27
N LYS A 101 3.35 -11.72 -1.38
CA LYS A 101 3.97 -12.99 -1.75
C LYS A 101 5.46 -12.76 -2.03
N THR A 102 6.32 -13.46 -1.31
CA THR A 102 7.77 -13.38 -1.53
C THR A 102 8.11 -13.84 -2.95
N ARG A 103 8.83 -13.01 -3.70
CA ARG A 103 9.38 -13.40 -4.99
C ARG A 103 10.58 -14.32 -4.78
N ALA A 104 10.46 -15.58 -5.19
CA ALA A 104 11.62 -16.45 -5.33
C ALA A 104 12.46 -15.99 -6.53
N LYS A 105 13.78 -15.85 -6.36
CA LYS A 105 14.68 -15.55 -7.47
C LYS A 105 14.63 -16.71 -8.48
N THR A 106 14.24 -16.44 -9.71
CA THR A 106 14.24 -17.45 -10.78
C THR A 106 15.69 -17.77 -11.17
N ARG A 107 16.01 -19.06 -11.29
CA ARG A 107 17.29 -19.51 -11.87
C ARG A 107 17.21 -19.47 -13.39
N VAL A 108 18.32 -19.20 -14.08
CA VAL A 108 18.39 -19.30 -15.55
C VAL A 108 17.97 -20.71 -16.00
N ASN A 109 17.03 -20.80 -16.93
CA ASN A 109 16.56 -22.06 -17.49
C ASN A 109 17.73 -22.83 -18.15
N ARG A 110 17.80 -24.15 -17.89
CA ARG A 110 18.76 -25.07 -18.51
C ARG A 110 18.82 -24.92 -20.03
N ILE A 111 17.68 -24.75 -20.70
CA ILE A 111 17.63 -24.58 -22.16
C ILE A 111 18.39 -23.33 -22.60
N GLY A 112 18.16 -22.20 -21.91
CA GLY A 112 18.88 -20.95 -22.17
C GLY A 112 20.38 -21.07 -21.91
N LYS A 113 20.76 -21.74 -20.81
CA LYS A 113 22.17 -22.02 -20.48
C LYS A 113 22.85 -22.84 -21.59
N VAL A 114 22.20 -23.90 -22.08
CA VAL A 114 22.73 -24.77 -23.14
C VAL A 114 22.85 -24.02 -24.47
N LYS A 115 21.82 -23.26 -24.88
CA LYS A 115 21.87 -22.43 -26.10
C LYS A 115 23.02 -21.44 -26.06
N ARG A 116 23.22 -20.75 -24.92
CA ARG A 116 24.33 -19.81 -24.73
C ARG A 116 25.70 -20.50 -24.86
N LEU A 117 25.87 -21.68 -24.26
CA LEU A 117 27.13 -22.43 -24.35
C LEU A 117 27.41 -22.91 -25.77
N LYS A 118 26.39 -23.41 -26.48
CA LYS A 118 26.50 -23.78 -27.91
C LYS A 118 26.89 -22.58 -28.78
N GLY A 119 26.22 -21.44 -28.61
CA GLY A 119 26.55 -20.21 -29.32
C GLY A 119 27.96 -19.69 -29.01
N LYS A 120 28.40 -19.78 -27.74
CA LYS A 120 29.77 -19.44 -27.34
C LYS A 120 30.80 -20.34 -28.05
N LYS A 121 30.54 -21.65 -28.11
CA LYS A 121 31.42 -22.62 -28.77
C LYS A 121 31.51 -22.34 -30.28
N ALA A 122 30.37 -22.22 -30.96
CA ALA A 122 30.33 -21.92 -32.38
C ALA A 122 31.07 -20.63 -32.75
N ARG A 123 30.95 -19.57 -31.94
CA ARG A 123 31.67 -18.30 -32.16
C ARG A 123 33.18 -18.45 -31.92
N GLY A 124 33.60 -19.27 -30.95
CA GLY A 124 35.00 -19.61 -30.73
C GLY A 124 35.60 -20.32 -31.94
N ASP A 125 34.92 -21.36 -32.43
CA ASP A 125 35.36 -22.14 -33.58
C ASP A 125 35.49 -21.26 -34.84
N LEU A 126 34.53 -20.35 -35.05
CA LEU A 126 34.56 -19.39 -36.16
C LEU A 126 35.76 -18.42 -36.04
N LYS A 127 36.14 -18.00 -34.84
CA LYS A 127 37.30 -17.14 -34.62
C LYS A 127 38.62 -17.87 -34.90
N THR A 128 38.75 -19.12 -34.47
CA THR A 128 39.94 -19.94 -34.74
C THR A 128 40.15 -20.13 -36.24
N LYS A 129 39.09 -20.44 -36.99
CA LYS A 129 39.15 -20.60 -38.45
C LYS A 129 39.48 -19.32 -39.21
N ARG A 130 39.25 -18.15 -38.59
CA ARG A 130 39.63 -16.83 -39.12
C ARG A 130 41.04 -16.41 -38.68
N GLY A 131 41.78 -17.29 -38.00
CA GLY A 131 43.16 -17.05 -37.60
C GLY A 131 44.06 -16.72 -38.79
N LYS A 132 45.17 -16.05 -38.50
CA LYS A 132 46.11 -15.49 -39.48
C LYS A 132 46.54 -16.56 -40.50
N VAL A 133 46.30 -16.28 -41.77
CA VAL A 133 46.83 -17.08 -42.87
C VAL A 133 48.28 -16.63 -43.05
N GLU A 134 49.21 -17.52 -42.74
CA GLU A 134 50.65 -17.31 -43.01
C GLU A 134 50.86 -17.56 -44.51
N TRP A 135 51.41 -16.56 -45.19
CA TRP A 135 51.83 -16.61 -46.60
C TRP A 135 53.32 -16.94 -46.67
#